data_AF-A0A967STF7-F1
#
_entry.id   AF-A0A967STF7-F1
#
_cell.length_a   1.000
_cell.length_b   1.000
_cell.length_c   1.000
_cell.angle_alpha   90.00
_cell.angle_beta   90.00
_cell.angle_gamma   90.00
#
_symmetry.space_group_name_H-M   'P 1'
#
loop_
_entity.id
_entity.type
_entity.pdbx_description
1 polymer ?
#
loop_
_entity_poly.entity_id
_entity_poly.type
_entity_poly.pdbx_seq_one_letter_code
_entity_poly.pdbx_strand_id
1 'polypeptide(L)' 'HHPLLEEALETAQRTVELLRGLRGYVGVDMVLTNDEPVVVEVNPRLTTSYIGLRKVINFNLAQA' A
#
# COMPACT_ATOMS: atom_id res chain seq x y z
N HIS A 1 -12.08 -11.94 -6.50
CA HIS A 1 -11.96 -10.77 -5.62
C HIS A 1 -12.03 -11.25 -4.19
N HIS A 2 -11.10 -10.85 -3.32
CA HIS A 2 -11.11 -11.21 -1.90
C HIS A 2 -12.21 -10.38 -1.19
N PRO A 3 -12.98 -10.94 -0.24
CA PRO A 3 -14.06 -10.22 0.44
C PRO A 3 -13.57 -8.93 1.13
N LEU A 4 -12.39 -8.95 1.72
CA LEU A 4 -11.79 -7.80 2.43
C LEU A 4 -11.04 -6.82 1.50
N LEU A 5 -11.25 -6.85 0.19
CA LEU A 5 -10.49 -5.99 -0.74
C LEU A 5 -10.69 -4.50 -0.45
N GLU A 6 -11.94 -4.08 -0.27
CA GLU A 6 -12.27 -2.67 -0.05
C GLU A 6 -11.70 -2.19 1.29
N GLU A 7 -11.90 -2.97 2.36
CA GLU A 7 -11.38 -2.68 3.69
C GLU A 7 -9.84 -2.65 3.72
N ALA A 8 -9.18 -3.52 2.95
CA ALA A 8 -7.72 -3.53 2.83
C ALA A 8 -7.19 -2.23 2.20
N LEU A 9 -7.85 -1.74 1.15
CA LEU A 9 -7.49 -0.48 0.49
C LEU A 9 -7.75 0.72 1.42
N GLU A 10 -8.90 0.75 2.10
CA GLU A 10 -9.23 1.81 3.06
C GLU A 10 -8.23 1.83 4.23
N THR A 11 -7.90 0.65 4.77
CA THR A 11 -6.93 0.49 5.85
C THR A 11 -5.55 1.00 5.42
N ALA A 12 -5.06 0.62 4.23
CA ALA A 12 -3.80 1.11 3.71
C ALA A 12 -3.77 2.64 3.59
N GLN A 13 -4.83 3.24 3.04
CA GLN A 13 -4.93 4.69 2.87
C GLN A 13 -4.91 5.39 4.24
N ARG A 14 -5.74 4.95 5.18
CA ARG A 14 -5.83 5.52 6.52
C ARG A 14 -4.51 5.44 7.28
N THR A 15 -3.78 4.33 7.14
CA THR A 15 -2.45 4.17 7.74
C THR A 15 -1.48 5.24 7.24
N VAL A 16 -1.45 5.51 5.92
CA VAL A 16 -0.56 6.53 5.35
C VAL A 16 -0.95 7.94 5.80
N GLU A 17 -2.25 8.24 5.86
CA GLU A 17 -2.76 9.57 6.27
C GLU A 17 -2.47 9.89 7.75
N LEU A 18 -2.44 8.88 8.62
CA LEU A 18 -2.16 9.06 10.05
C LEU A 18 -0.67 9.29 10.36
N LEU A 19 0.23 8.80 9.49
CA LEU A 19 1.67 8.89 9.68
C LEU A 19 2.21 10.20 9.11
N ARG A 20 2.45 11.17 10.00
CA ARG A 20 3.00 12.48 9.62
C ARG A 20 4.39 12.35 9.01
N GLY A 21 4.64 13.09 7.93
CA GLY A 21 5.95 13.20 7.30
C GLY A 21 6.22 12.21 6.16
N LEU A 22 5.28 11.30 5.87
CA LEU A 22 5.35 10.44 4.69
C LEU A 22 5.22 11.26 3.40
N ARG A 23 6.09 11.00 2.42
CA ARG A 23 6.10 11.67 1.10
C ARG A 23 6.55 10.70 0.02
N GLY A 24 5.91 10.76 -1.14
CA GLY A 24 6.21 9.89 -2.28
C GLY A 24 5.66 8.47 -2.11
N TYR A 25 6.35 7.48 -2.69
CA TYR A 25 5.91 6.09 -2.67
C TYR A 25 6.02 5.48 -1.27
N VAL A 26 4.91 4.88 -0.80
CA VAL A 26 4.83 4.15 0.46
C VAL A 26 4.26 2.76 0.19
N GLY A 27 5.01 1.71 0.56
CA GLY A 27 4.48 0.35 0.62
C GLY A 27 3.78 0.11 1.96
N VAL A 28 2.61 -0.52 1.94
CA VAL A 28 1.91 -0.97 3.16
C VAL A 28 1.72 -2.47 3.05
N ASP A 29 2.38 -3.22 3.92
CA ASP A 29 2.27 -4.67 3.98
C ASP A 29 1.27 -5.06 5.07
N MET A 30 0.36 -5.97 4.75
CA MET A 30 -0.73 -6.38 5.61
C MET A 30 -1.05 -7.87 5.48
N VAL A 31 -1.65 -8.41 6.52
CA VAL A 31 -2.22 -9.76 6.54
C VAL A 31 -3.74 -9.63 6.55
N LEU A 32 -4.40 -10.26 5.58
CA LEU A 32 -5.86 -10.36 5.57
C LEU A 32 -6.26 -11.52 6.47
N THR A 33 -6.94 -11.24 7.58
CA THR A 33 -7.45 -12.26 8.50
C THR A 33 -8.89 -12.64 8.13
N ASN A 34 -9.55 -13.46 8.96
CA ASN A 34 -10.98 -13.75 8.77
C ASN A 34 -11.86 -12.54 9.12
N ASP A 35 -11.37 -11.65 9.97
CA ASP A 35 -12.15 -10.55 10.55
C ASP A 35 -11.81 -9.22 9.89
N GLU A 36 -10.51 -8.90 9.77
CA GLU A 36 -10.05 -7.61 9.26
C GLU A 36 -8.64 -7.66 8.62
N PRO A 37 -8.29 -6.67 7.78
CA PRO A 37 -6.91 -6.42 7.35
C PRO A 37 -6.06 -5.88 8.51
N VAL A 38 -4.92 -6.52 8.78
CA VAL A 38 -3.99 -6.09 9.83
C VAL A 38 -2.69 -5.60 9.18
N VAL A 39 -2.36 -4.32 9.38
CA VAL A 39 -1.10 -3.72 8.90
C VAL A 39 0.07 -4.26 9.71
N VAL A 40 1.10 -4.73 9.01
CA VAL A 40 2.32 -5.29 9.60
C VAL A 40 3.50 -4.34 9.45
N GLU A 41 3.64 -3.71 8.27
CA GLU A 41 4.80 -2.87 7.96
C GLU A 41 4.40 -1.69 7.07
N VAL A 42 5.01 -0.53 7.34
CA VAL A 42 4.92 0.65 6.48
C VAL A 42 6.33 0.98 5.98
N ASN A 43 6.50 0.94 4.67
CA ASN A 43 7.76 1.12 3.98
C ASN A 43 7.78 2.47 3.26
N PRO A 44 8.33 3.55 3.86
CA PRO A 44 8.44 4.88 3.23
C PRO A 44 9.59 4.94 2.21
N ARG A 45 9.68 3.93 1.34
CA ARG A 45 10.71 3.73 0.32
C ARG A 45 10.16 2.78 -0.75
N LEU A 46 10.84 2.70 -1.89
CA LEU A 46 10.53 1.69 -2.90
C LEU A 46 10.66 0.27 -2.32
N THR A 47 9.70 -0.58 -2.67
CA THR A 47 9.67 -2.01 -2.36
C THR A 47 9.78 -2.82 -3.65
N THR A 48 10.08 -4.11 -3.56
CA THR A 48 10.27 -4.99 -4.74
C THR A 48 9.02 -5.06 -5.63
N SER A 49 7.82 -4.89 -5.07
CA SER A 49 6.56 -4.87 -5.82
C SER A 49 6.49 -3.72 -6.85
N TYR A 50 7.27 -2.65 -6.67
CA TYR A 50 7.44 -1.58 -7.66
C TYR A 50 7.88 -2.10 -9.02
N ILE A 51 8.74 -3.14 -9.09
CA ILE A 51 9.21 -3.72 -10.36
C ILE A 51 8.03 -4.31 -11.15
N GLY A 52 7.11 -5.00 -10.46
CA GLY A 52 5.89 -5.53 -11.06
C GLY A 52 4.95 -4.42 -11.50
N LEU A 53 4.74 -3.44 -10.62
CA LEU A 53 3.87 -2.31 -10.90
C LEU A 53 4.36 -1.48 -12.10
N ARG A 54 5.67 -1.22 -12.20
CA ARG A 54 6.30 -0.47 -13.31
C ARG A 54 6.07 -1.10 -14.69
N LYS A 55 5.85 -2.41 -14.75
CA LYS A 55 5.55 -3.14 -16.00
C LYS A 55 4.09 -2.96 -16.46
N VAL A 56 3.18 -2.62 -15.55
CA VAL A 56 1.74 -2.53 -15.84
C VAL A 56 1.21 -1.09 -15.86
N ILE A 57 1.87 -0.16 -15.17
CA ILE A 57 1.52 1.26 -15.21
C ILE A 57 2.23 1.98 -16.36
N ASN A 58 1.51 2.86 -17.04
CA ASN A 58 2.04 3.64 -18.17
C ASN A 58 2.50 5.06 -17.77
N PHE A 59 2.71 5.30 -16.48
CA PHE A 59 3.25 6.55 -15.94
C PHE A 59 4.30 6.25 -14.86
N ASN A 60 5.17 7.21 -14.57
CA ASN A 60 6.18 7.03 -13.54
C ASN A 60 5.56 7.28 -12.15
N LEU A 61 5.36 6.22 -11.37
CA LEU A 61 4.78 6.31 -10.02
C LEU A 61 5.63 7.12 -9.03
N ALA A 62 6.94 7.24 -9.26
CA ALA A 62 7.78 8.08 -8.41
C ALA A 62 7.54 9.59 -8.64
N GLN A 63 6.78 9.95 -9.67
CA GLN A 63 6.40 11.33 -9.99
C GLN A 63 4.92 11.63 -9.69
N ALA A 64 4.15 10.65 -9.20
CA ALA A 64 2.74 10.78 -8.87
C ALA A 64 2.52 11.31 -7.44
#